data_AF-A0A1V5UG59-F1
#
_entry.id   AF-A0A1V5UG59-F1
#
_cell.length_a   1.000
_cell.length_b   1.000
_cell.length_c   1.000
_cell.angle_alpha   90.00
_cell.angle_beta   90.00
_cell.angle_gamma   90.00
#
_symmetry.space_group_name_H-M   'P 1'
#
loop_
_entity.id
_entity.type
_entity.pdbx_description
1 polymer ?
#
loop_
_entity_poly.entity_id
_entity_poly.type
_entity_poly.pdbx_seq_one_letter_code
_entity_poly.pdbx_strand_id
1 'polypeptide(L)'
;MQEFNLDSSVEYQKLKEIRKIISSVTDGGQGYSNPVFTAVSLIVNRPDRDVEIVRNLSAADNGAASQESLNKELVLVNKKKEMLSLIARPELISSFLSEFNVRLSKNIYSIYAVSNFAFADYIFRYECETEDLKKFRTGPNEDPQAVLIRNIRRKAEDAYRNNKFDEAIIFFNEAIGKYQNDFTVYYQLGLIYFFEKADFKRAMENFRLASKYAQNKYNPIFIHGMVFTGLLLKFYALHIKNLDMLNEAYQAIYQAYAADTGYNFSKYALAQCTAAMAVRSDLVAQANSLIKNLVMADKLFAIQILYDVAFNSYIDELDKLFKAIYNEFINNVTRLFEKIDLALDLVSNNQQYLTIPARVVSIKTEYKKLVEQINNKKTFFDIDQSYGASSRIAAELEEMAKEIERNKKYSETRAIAEAAIKNYKEEFQELTKHYSDAENRFNELKEQYLKLNSYYPNPEFDELAVNIFNSADQVIDPERKFWREGGLFLLIKILSGVLTFVFLFLIIVVLSTIFSKGIGSFFGVIGVLIALVFMPLYATVLAEIYYNIVEIKRRNILTDLKKYKGEIDINKLKISEIDKKISAKYITLIAEQTKLTQFVSEKMFEACLEGNFEQIKSMI
;
A
#
# COMPACT_ATOMS: atom_id res chain seq x y z
N MET A 1 10.14 36.72 -56.91
CA MET A 1 10.17 36.42 -55.46
C MET A 1 11.22 37.35 -54.87
N GLN A 2 10.84 38.31 -54.02
CA GLN A 2 11.86 38.92 -53.14
C GLN A 2 12.47 37.77 -52.34
N GLU A 3 13.79 37.75 -52.23
CA GLU A 3 14.53 36.66 -51.60
C GLU A 3 14.27 36.70 -50.08
N PHE A 4 13.30 35.93 -49.61
CA PHE A 4 12.99 35.83 -48.19
C PHE A 4 14.19 35.26 -47.44
N ASN A 5 14.76 36.05 -46.54
CA ASN A 5 15.84 35.66 -45.66
C ASN A 5 15.25 35.25 -44.30
N LEU A 6 15.64 34.07 -43.77
CA LEU A 6 15.22 33.62 -42.45
C LEU A 6 15.58 34.62 -41.35
N ASP A 7 16.72 35.30 -41.48
CA ASP A 7 17.15 36.30 -40.51
C ASP A 7 16.19 37.51 -40.40
N SER A 8 15.26 37.69 -41.35
CA SER A 8 14.20 38.70 -41.26
C SER A 8 13.03 38.31 -40.33
N SER A 9 12.95 37.04 -39.91
CA SER A 9 11.91 36.56 -39.00
C SER A 9 12.35 36.72 -37.54
N VAL A 10 11.59 37.49 -36.75
CA VAL A 10 11.83 37.66 -35.30
C VAL A 10 11.74 36.33 -34.56
N GLU A 11 10.79 35.47 -34.91
CA GLU A 11 10.65 34.14 -34.32
C GLU A 11 11.90 33.28 -34.57
N TYR A 12 12.44 33.33 -35.79
CA TYR A 12 13.68 32.62 -36.13
C TYR A 12 14.90 33.17 -35.38
N GLN A 13 15.02 34.50 -35.23
CA GLN A 13 16.11 35.09 -34.44
C GLN A 13 16.08 34.64 -32.98
N LYS A 14 14.91 34.59 -32.35
CA LYS A 14 14.75 34.09 -30.98
C LYS A 14 15.15 32.63 -30.86
N LEU A 15 14.78 31.80 -31.85
CA LEU A 15 15.20 30.40 -31.90
C LEU A 15 16.73 30.28 -32.02
N LYS A 16 17.38 31.12 -32.82
CA LYS A 16 18.85 31.17 -32.98
C LYS A 16 19.55 31.62 -31.69
N GLU A 17 18.97 32.55 -30.94
CA GLU A 17 19.47 32.94 -29.62
C GLU A 17 19.42 31.79 -28.61
N ILE A 18 18.33 31.01 -28.59
CA ILE A 18 18.23 29.80 -27.76
C ILE A 18 19.29 28.79 -28.18
N ARG A 19 19.44 28.56 -29.49
CA ARG A 19 20.48 27.67 -30.04
C ARG A 19 21.89 28.08 -29.60
N LYS A 20 22.22 29.37 -29.61
CA LYS A 20 23.51 29.87 -29.12
C LYS A 20 23.77 29.55 -27.65
N ILE A 21 22.75 29.66 -26.78
CA ILE A 21 22.89 29.24 -25.38
C ILE A 21 23.21 27.75 -25.30
N ILE A 22 22.49 26.92 -26.04
CA ILE A 22 22.70 25.48 -26.05
C ILE A 22 24.15 25.17 -26.44
N SER A 23 24.60 25.65 -27.61
CA SER A 23 25.97 25.43 -28.09
C SER A 23 27.04 25.90 -27.10
N SER A 24 26.85 27.08 -26.50
CA SER A 24 27.82 27.64 -25.53
C SER A 24 28.06 26.77 -24.30
N VAL A 25 27.11 25.90 -23.96
CA VAL A 25 27.17 25.03 -22.79
C VAL A 25 27.49 23.58 -23.18
N THR A 26 26.98 23.09 -24.32
CA THR A 26 27.15 21.69 -24.76
C THR A 26 28.50 21.40 -25.40
N ASP A 27 29.19 22.41 -25.93
CA ASP A 27 30.48 22.21 -26.62
C ASP A 27 31.67 22.05 -25.63
N GLY A 28 31.41 22.14 -24.32
CA GLY A 28 32.42 22.17 -23.25
C GLY A 28 32.64 20.89 -22.43
N GLY A 29 31.96 19.75 -22.65
CA GLY A 29 32.18 18.58 -21.80
C GLY A 29 31.52 17.26 -22.22
N GLN A 30 32.27 16.16 -22.07
CA GLN A 30 31.82 14.78 -22.23
C GLN A 30 30.86 14.41 -21.08
N GLY A 31 29.55 14.39 -21.38
CA GLY A 31 28.49 13.92 -20.50
C GLY A 31 27.13 14.48 -20.94
N TYR A 32 26.18 13.64 -21.32
CA TYR A 32 24.94 14.05 -22.00
C TYR A 32 23.92 14.82 -21.11
N SER A 33 24.00 14.74 -19.78
CA SER A 33 22.93 15.29 -18.90
C SER A 33 23.28 16.63 -18.23
N ASN A 34 24.53 16.83 -17.79
CA ASN A 34 24.90 18.01 -17.01
C ASN A 34 24.94 19.33 -17.82
N PRO A 35 25.50 19.35 -19.06
CA PRO A 35 25.49 20.54 -19.91
C PRO A 35 24.08 20.92 -20.40
N VAL A 36 23.24 19.93 -20.69
CA VAL A 36 21.87 20.14 -21.16
C VAL A 36 21.01 20.78 -20.07
N PHE A 37 21.11 20.28 -18.84
CA PHE A 37 20.40 20.86 -17.71
C PHE A 37 20.79 22.33 -17.48
N THR A 38 22.08 22.64 -17.59
CA THR A 38 22.59 24.02 -17.47
C THR A 38 22.01 24.92 -18.55
N ALA A 39 21.96 24.46 -19.81
CA ALA A 39 21.33 25.21 -20.91
C ALA A 39 19.83 25.44 -20.65
N VAL A 40 19.10 24.42 -20.19
CA VAL A 40 17.67 24.55 -19.84
C VAL A 40 17.45 25.55 -18.72
N SER A 41 18.25 25.49 -17.66
CA SER A 41 18.19 26.46 -16.56
C SER A 41 18.42 27.89 -17.06
N LEU A 42 19.40 28.09 -17.94
CA LEU A 42 19.65 29.40 -18.55
C LEU A 42 18.50 29.88 -19.44
N ILE A 43 17.82 28.98 -20.16
CA ILE A 43 16.67 29.32 -21.02
C ILE A 43 15.45 29.70 -20.18
N VAL A 44 15.12 28.91 -19.15
CA VAL A 44 13.95 29.15 -18.29
C VAL A 44 14.14 30.38 -17.40
N ASN A 45 15.34 30.58 -16.86
CA ASN A 45 15.68 31.73 -16.01
C ASN A 45 16.10 32.97 -16.82
N ARG A 46 15.88 33.02 -18.14
CA ARG A 46 16.21 34.23 -18.92
C ARG A 46 15.48 35.42 -18.32
N PRO A 47 16.20 36.44 -17.79
CA PRO A 47 15.60 37.72 -17.50
C PRO A 47 15.32 38.38 -18.86
N ASP A 48 14.12 38.89 -19.06
CA ASP A 48 13.65 39.53 -20.30
C ASP A 48 14.71 40.41 -21.00
N ARG A 49 15.52 39.81 -21.90
CA ARG A 49 16.30 40.55 -22.90
C ARG A 49 15.40 41.11 -24.01
N ASP A 50 14.11 40.78 -23.97
CA ASP A 50 13.10 41.26 -24.91
C ASP A 50 13.01 42.79 -24.87
N VAL A 51 13.05 43.42 -23.69
CA VAL A 51 13.07 44.90 -23.57
C VAL A 51 14.34 45.52 -24.17
N GLU A 52 15.48 44.85 -24.02
CA GLU A 52 16.78 45.38 -24.45
C GLU A 52 16.98 45.22 -25.97
N ILE A 53 16.54 44.09 -26.55
CA ILE A 53 16.55 43.85 -28.00
C ILE A 53 15.62 44.83 -28.72
N VAL A 54 14.44 45.08 -28.15
CA VAL A 54 13.43 46.00 -28.70
C VAL A 54 13.87 47.45 -28.59
N ARG A 55 14.48 47.82 -27.46
CA ARG A 55 15.09 49.14 -27.26
C ARG A 55 16.26 49.37 -28.22
N ASN A 56 17.06 48.35 -28.52
CA ASN A 56 18.16 48.43 -29.49
C ASN A 56 17.69 48.52 -30.94
N LEU A 57 16.57 47.90 -31.30
CA LEU A 57 15.95 48.01 -32.63
C LEU A 57 15.26 49.38 -32.85
N SER A 58 14.72 49.98 -31.79
CA SER A 58 14.02 51.29 -31.83
C SER A 58 14.95 52.50 -31.66
N ALA A 59 16.13 52.35 -31.05
CA ALA A 59 17.13 53.41 -30.92
C ALA A 59 17.78 53.85 -32.25
N ALA A 60 17.52 53.13 -33.34
CA ALA A 60 18.03 53.47 -34.68
C ALA A 60 17.18 54.51 -35.43
N ASP A 61 15.97 54.84 -34.97
CA ASP A 61 15.07 55.76 -35.68
C ASP A 61 14.20 56.57 -34.71
N ASN A 62 14.40 57.89 -34.63
CA ASN A 62 13.77 58.80 -33.64
C ASN A 62 12.39 59.36 -34.11
N GLY A 63 11.63 58.59 -34.88
CA GLY A 63 10.33 59.01 -35.43
C GLY A 63 9.11 58.67 -34.55
N ALA A 64 7.99 59.38 -34.73
CA ALA A 64 6.75 59.09 -33.99
C ALA A 64 6.22 57.65 -34.20
N ALA A 65 6.46 57.06 -35.38
CA ALA A 65 6.07 55.69 -35.71
C ALA A 65 6.92 54.61 -34.99
N SER A 66 8.20 54.87 -34.74
CA SER A 66 9.06 53.95 -33.97
C SER A 66 8.67 53.94 -32.49
N GLN A 67 8.25 55.10 -31.97
CA GLN A 67 7.76 55.24 -30.60
C GLN A 67 6.40 54.55 -30.38
N GLU A 68 5.50 54.57 -31.36
CA GLU A 68 4.24 53.82 -31.30
C GLU A 68 4.47 52.29 -31.33
N SER A 69 5.41 51.82 -32.17
CA SER A 69 5.81 50.40 -32.21
C SER A 69 6.42 49.95 -30.88
N LEU A 70 7.31 50.76 -30.31
CA LEU A 70 7.94 50.50 -29.01
C LEU A 70 6.90 50.39 -27.88
N ASN A 71 5.90 51.28 -27.88
CA ASN A 71 4.82 51.26 -26.89
C ASN A 71 3.97 49.98 -26.98
N LYS A 72 3.63 49.54 -28.20
CA LYS A 72 2.87 48.28 -28.41
C LYS A 72 3.64 47.07 -27.89
N GLU A 73 4.95 47.05 -28.10
CA GLU A 73 5.80 45.96 -27.65
C GLU A 73 6.02 45.97 -26.13
N LEU A 74 6.16 47.16 -25.52
CA LEU A 74 6.24 47.29 -24.06
C LEU A 74 4.93 46.82 -23.37
N VAL A 75 3.77 47.12 -23.95
CA VAL A 75 2.47 46.61 -23.46
C VAL A 75 2.45 45.08 -23.48
N LEU A 76 2.93 44.48 -24.57
CA LEU A 76 3.00 43.02 -24.70
C LEU A 76 3.94 42.39 -23.67
N VAL A 77 5.13 42.97 -23.46
CA VAL A 77 6.09 42.50 -22.46
C VAL A 77 5.50 42.58 -21.05
N ASN A 78 4.87 43.70 -20.69
CA ASN A 78 4.23 43.86 -19.39
C ASN A 78 3.12 42.82 -19.17
N LYS A 79 2.29 42.58 -20.20
CA LYS A 79 1.24 41.55 -20.14
C LYS A 79 1.82 40.15 -19.94
N LYS A 80 2.88 39.78 -20.67
CA LYS A 80 3.58 38.50 -20.48
C LYS A 80 4.14 38.37 -19.07
N LYS A 81 4.70 39.43 -18.51
CA LYS A 81 5.23 39.46 -17.14
C LYS A 81 4.14 39.26 -16.09
N GLU A 82 2.99 39.91 -16.25
CA GLU A 82 1.82 39.69 -15.39
C GLU A 82 1.37 38.23 -15.45
N MET A 83 1.27 37.66 -16.64
CA MET A 83 0.87 36.26 -16.82
C MET A 83 1.90 35.28 -16.24
N LEU A 84 3.21 35.55 -16.40
CA LEU A 84 4.28 34.75 -15.79
C LEU A 84 4.18 34.76 -14.26
N SER A 85 3.82 35.91 -13.66
CA SER A 85 3.63 36.02 -12.22
C SER A 85 2.48 35.17 -11.68
N LEU A 86 1.47 34.88 -12.52
CA LEU A 86 0.40 33.91 -12.21
C LEU A 86 0.87 32.46 -12.36
N ILE A 87 1.86 32.20 -13.21
CA ILE A 87 2.35 30.85 -13.50
C ILE A 87 3.34 30.37 -12.45
N ALA A 88 4.39 31.14 -12.18
CA ALA A 88 5.48 30.70 -11.31
C ALA A 88 6.14 31.86 -10.57
N ARG A 89 6.52 31.60 -9.31
CA ARG A 89 7.40 32.49 -8.56
C ARG A 89 8.85 32.14 -8.85
N PRO A 90 9.77 33.13 -8.93
CA PRO A 90 11.19 32.88 -9.21
C PRO A 90 11.82 31.86 -8.26
N GLU A 91 11.44 31.86 -6.97
CA GLU A 91 12.00 30.95 -5.97
C GLU A 91 11.69 29.47 -6.22
N LEU A 92 10.57 29.18 -6.90
CA LEU A 92 10.12 27.81 -7.16
C LEU A 92 10.71 27.23 -8.45
N ILE A 93 11.15 28.09 -9.38
CA ILE A 93 11.66 27.66 -10.69
C ILE A 93 12.80 26.64 -10.52
N SER A 94 13.69 26.84 -9.55
CA SER A 94 14.79 25.91 -9.25
C SER A 94 14.33 24.50 -8.87
N SER A 95 13.28 24.39 -8.04
CA SER A 95 12.68 23.10 -7.65
C SER A 95 12.07 22.38 -8.85
N PHE A 96 11.34 23.12 -9.71
CA PHE A 96 10.75 22.55 -10.93
C PHE A 96 11.81 22.15 -11.96
N LEU A 97 12.89 22.91 -12.07
CA LEU A 97 14.03 22.54 -12.91
C LEU A 97 14.68 21.25 -12.39
N SER A 98 14.85 21.09 -11.08
CA SER A 98 15.37 19.84 -10.50
C SER A 98 14.47 18.65 -10.84
N GLU A 99 13.16 18.78 -10.71
CA GLU A 99 12.19 17.73 -11.06
C GLU A 99 12.21 17.43 -12.57
N PHE A 100 12.30 18.48 -13.40
CA PHE A 100 12.47 18.37 -14.83
C PHE A 100 13.75 17.62 -15.21
N ASN A 101 14.87 17.85 -14.52
CA ASN A 101 16.12 17.12 -14.75
C ASN A 101 15.95 15.61 -14.52
N VAL A 102 15.20 15.24 -13.48
CA VAL A 102 14.85 13.84 -13.23
C VAL A 102 14.00 13.27 -14.38
N ARG A 103 13.03 14.02 -14.90
CA ARG A 103 12.27 13.61 -16.09
C ARG A 103 13.14 13.46 -17.33
N LEU A 104 14.01 14.45 -17.60
CA LEU A 104 14.91 14.47 -18.74
C LEU A 104 15.84 13.25 -18.76
N SER A 105 16.34 12.83 -17.58
CA SER A 105 17.16 11.62 -17.45
C SER A 105 16.43 10.33 -17.84
N LYS A 106 15.10 10.31 -17.74
CA LYS A 106 14.23 9.17 -18.12
C LYS A 106 13.73 9.27 -19.56
N ASN A 107 13.50 10.49 -20.05
CA ASN A 107 12.98 10.75 -21.39
C ASN A 107 13.59 12.03 -21.95
N ILE A 108 14.46 11.88 -22.96
CA ILE A 108 15.15 13.01 -23.58
C ILE A 108 14.20 13.98 -24.28
N TYR A 109 13.05 13.50 -24.79
CA TYR A 109 12.06 14.33 -25.48
C TYR A 109 11.35 15.32 -24.55
N SER A 110 11.48 15.18 -23.23
CA SER A 110 11.01 16.20 -22.27
C SER A 110 11.64 17.58 -22.54
N ILE A 111 12.79 17.64 -23.22
CA ILE A 111 13.47 18.89 -23.56
C ILE A 111 12.62 19.87 -24.38
N TYR A 112 11.64 19.37 -25.13
CA TYR A 112 10.77 20.23 -25.95
C TYR A 112 9.86 21.15 -25.13
N ALA A 113 9.72 20.92 -23.83
CA ALA A 113 8.96 21.77 -22.91
C ALA A 113 9.67 23.09 -22.58
N VAL A 114 10.97 23.21 -22.87
CA VAL A 114 11.79 24.37 -22.44
C VAL A 114 12.57 25.05 -23.56
N SER A 115 12.63 24.48 -24.77
CA SER A 115 13.56 24.92 -25.80
C SER A 115 12.97 25.15 -27.17
N ASN A 116 11.65 25.00 -27.30
CA ASN A 116 11.00 24.92 -28.60
C ASN A 116 11.75 23.92 -29.52
N PHE A 117 12.13 24.32 -30.74
CA PHE A 117 12.81 23.47 -31.72
C PHE A 117 14.36 23.49 -31.63
N ALA A 118 14.95 24.22 -30.67
CA ALA A 118 16.39 24.52 -30.68
C ALA A 118 17.31 23.32 -30.35
N PHE A 119 16.80 22.29 -29.65
CA PHE A 119 17.51 21.04 -29.42
C PHE A 119 17.30 19.99 -30.52
N ALA A 120 16.68 20.32 -31.66
CA ALA A 120 16.40 19.34 -32.72
C ALA A 120 17.65 18.56 -33.18
N ASP A 121 18.78 19.25 -33.36
CA ASP A 121 20.07 18.61 -33.69
C ASP A 121 20.59 17.74 -32.53
N TYR A 122 20.43 18.17 -31.28
CA TYR A 122 20.85 17.40 -30.11
C TYR A 122 20.03 16.11 -29.96
N ILE A 123 18.70 16.22 -30.07
CA ILE A 123 17.81 15.06 -30.06
C ILE A 123 18.16 14.14 -31.21
N PHE A 124 18.37 14.67 -32.42
CA PHE A 124 18.75 13.84 -33.54
C PHE A 124 20.04 13.05 -33.30
N ARG A 125 21.07 13.67 -32.70
CA ARG A 125 22.30 12.96 -32.33
C ARG A 125 22.02 11.84 -31.32
N TYR A 126 21.11 12.05 -30.38
CA TYR A 126 20.63 10.99 -29.48
C TYR A 126 19.90 9.88 -30.25
N GLU A 127 18.97 10.22 -31.15
CA GLU A 127 18.26 9.26 -32.01
C GLU A 127 19.22 8.37 -32.76
N CYS A 128 20.33 8.94 -33.27
CA CYS A 128 21.34 8.20 -34.03
C CYS A 128 22.01 7.09 -33.23
N GLU A 129 21.97 7.15 -31.90
CA GLU A 129 22.50 6.13 -31.00
C GLU A 129 21.45 5.08 -30.59
N THR A 130 20.17 5.29 -30.93
CA THR A 130 19.10 4.32 -30.69
C THR A 130 19.16 3.17 -31.70
N GLU A 131 18.79 1.96 -31.27
CA GLU A 131 18.77 0.80 -32.17
C GLU A 131 17.79 0.97 -33.34
N ASP A 132 16.70 1.73 -33.12
CA ASP A 132 15.69 1.98 -34.14
C ASP A 132 16.17 2.85 -35.29
N LEU A 133 16.98 3.89 -35.03
CA LEU A 133 17.54 4.68 -36.13
C LEU A 133 18.84 4.06 -36.66
N LYS A 134 19.63 3.39 -35.81
CA LYS A 134 20.89 2.74 -36.20
C LYS A 134 20.71 1.81 -37.40
N LYS A 135 19.64 0.99 -37.44
CA LYS A 135 19.37 0.05 -38.54
C LYS A 135 19.27 0.71 -39.92
N PHE A 136 18.77 1.95 -39.98
CA PHE A 136 18.68 2.72 -41.22
C PHE A 136 19.97 3.47 -41.57
N ARG A 137 20.89 3.60 -40.60
CA ARG A 137 22.17 4.29 -40.74
C ARG A 137 23.34 3.35 -41.06
N THR A 138 23.27 2.11 -40.61
CA THR A 138 24.37 1.14 -40.76
C THR A 138 24.33 0.32 -42.03
N GLY A 139 23.16 0.14 -42.66
CA GLY A 139 22.97 -0.80 -43.78
C GLY A 139 23.30 -2.25 -43.40
N PRO A 140 23.09 -3.24 -44.29
CA PRO A 140 23.62 -4.58 -44.08
C PRO A 140 25.16 -4.52 -44.15
N ASN A 141 25.84 -4.99 -43.10
CA ASN A 141 27.31 -4.89 -42.93
C ASN A 141 28.15 -5.60 -44.02
N GLU A 142 27.51 -6.25 -44.99
CA GLU A 142 28.13 -7.04 -46.05
C GLU A 142 28.16 -6.33 -47.42
N ASP A 143 27.49 -5.19 -47.59
CA ASP A 143 27.51 -4.41 -48.84
C ASP A 143 28.64 -3.34 -48.84
N PRO A 144 29.66 -3.45 -49.73
CA PRO A 144 30.74 -2.46 -49.83
C PRO A 144 30.28 -1.02 -50.08
N GLN A 145 29.15 -0.82 -50.78
CA GLN A 145 28.59 0.51 -51.02
C GLN A 145 28.01 1.09 -49.73
N ALA A 146 27.31 0.28 -48.93
CA ALA A 146 26.79 0.70 -47.64
C ALA A 146 27.91 1.13 -46.68
N VAL A 147 29.04 0.41 -46.67
CA VAL A 147 30.22 0.77 -45.87
C VAL A 147 30.82 2.11 -46.31
N LEU A 148 30.93 2.35 -47.62
CA LEU A 148 31.44 3.61 -48.15
C LEU A 148 30.56 4.81 -47.77
N ILE A 149 29.25 4.70 -47.97
CA ILE A 149 28.27 5.75 -47.63
C ILE A 149 28.33 6.07 -46.13
N ARG A 150 28.43 5.04 -45.28
CA ARG A 150 28.56 5.20 -43.83
C ARG A 150 29.81 5.98 -43.45
N ASN A 151 30.94 5.71 -44.09
CA ASN A 151 32.19 6.41 -43.82
C ASN A 151 32.15 7.88 -44.27
N ILE A 152 31.56 8.17 -45.43
CA ILE A 152 31.36 9.55 -45.91
C ILE A 152 30.45 10.31 -44.94
N ARG A 153 29.34 9.70 -44.51
CA ARG A 153 28.44 10.30 -43.52
C ARG A 153 29.13 10.62 -42.21
N ARG A 154 29.94 9.69 -41.67
CA ARG A 154 30.71 9.93 -40.45
C ARG A 154 31.65 11.12 -40.59
N LYS A 155 32.36 11.24 -41.72
CA LYS A 155 33.19 12.42 -42.02
C LYS A 155 32.37 13.71 -42.04
N ALA A 156 31.19 13.69 -42.63
CA ALA A 156 30.29 14.83 -42.65
C ALA A 156 29.82 15.22 -41.23
N GLU A 157 29.49 14.23 -40.41
CA GLU A 157 29.08 14.42 -39.01
C GLU A 157 30.21 14.96 -38.14
N ASP A 158 31.44 14.47 -38.34
CA ASP A 158 32.62 14.96 -37.64
C ASP A 158 32.95 16.41 -38.07
N ALA A 159 32.84 16.73 -39.37
CA ALA A 159 32.98 18.10 -39.85
C ALA A 159 31.90 19.01 -39.23
N TYR A 160 30.66 18.55 -39.16
CA TYR A 160 29.55 19.30 -38.56
C TYR A 160 29.79 19.57 -37.07
N ARG A 161 30.21 18.55 -36.30
CA ARG A 161 30.53 18.69 -34.86
C ARG A 161 31.68 19.66 -34.60
N ASN A 162 32.62 19.78 -35.54
CA ASN A 162 33.75 20.70 -35.45
C ASN A 162 33.45 22.09 -36.02
N ASN A 163 32.16 22.44 -36.21
CA ASN A 163 31.72 23.72 -36.79
C ASN A 163 32.25 24.00 -38.21
N LYS A 164 32.68 22.97 -38.94
CA LYS A 164 33.14 23.05 -40.34
C LYS A 164 31.97 22.80 -41.29
N PHE A 165 30.99 23.71 -41.28
CA PHE A 165 29.70 23.51 -41.94
C PHE A 165 29.80 23.35 -43.46
N ASP A 166 30.66 24.10 -44.14
CA ASP A 166 30.83 23.98 -45.60
C ASP A 166 31.43 22.64 -46.01
N GLU A 167 32.39 22.13 -45.24
CA GLU A 167 32.98 20.80 -45.43
C GLU A 167 31.96 19.70 -45.16
N ALA A 168 31.17 19.84 -44.09
CA ALA A 168 30.07 18.91 -43.79
C ALA A 168 29.06 18.83 -44.93
N ILE A 169 28.68 19.98 -45.52
CA ILE A 169 27.76 20.04 -46.66
C ILE A 169 28.33 19.29 -47.87
N ILE A 170 29.62 19.44 -48.18
CA ILE A 170 30.27 18.73 -49.29
C ILE A 170 30.17 17.21 -49.08
N PHE A 171 30.54 16.71 -47.91
CA PHE A 171 30.49 15.27 -47.62
C PHE A 171 29.06 14.74 -47.56
N PHE A 172 28.11 15.48 -47.01
CA PHE A 172 26.71 15.07 -47.02
C PHE A 172 26.13 15.00 -48.45
N ASN A 173 26.46 15.95 -49.33
CA ASN A 173 26.07 15.89 -50.73
C ASN A 173 26.73 14.72 -51.47
N GLU A 174 27.99 14.40 -51.16
CA GLU A 174 28.66 13.21 -51.69
C GLU A 174 27.92 11.94 -51.27
N ALA A 175 27.51 11.85 -50.00
CA ALA A 175 26.72 10.72 -49.49
C ALA A 175 25.37 10.58 -50.20
N ILE A 176 24.64 11.69 -50.42
CA ILE A 176 23.38 11.69 -51.19
C ILE A 176 23.60 11.26 -52.63
N GLY A 177 24.70 11.69 -53.26
CA GLY A 177 25.06 11.28 -54.63
C GLY A 177 25.25 9.77 -54.77
N LYS A 178 25.61 9.08 -53.68
CA LYS A 178 25.71 7.62 -53.61
C LYS A 178 24.41 6.94 -53.18
N TYR A 179 23.65 7.56 -52.27
CA TYR A 179 22.37 7.05 -51.79
C TYR A 179 21.33 8.16 -51.61
N GLN A 180 20.50 8.33 -52.63
CA GLN A 180 19.54 9.43 -52.73
C GLN A 180 18.34 9.34 -51.78
N ASN A 181 18.15 8.21 -51.09
CA ASN A 181 17.01 7.98 -50.20
C ASN A 181 17.38 8.10 -48.71
N ASP A 182 18.57 8.64 -48.40
CA ASP A 182 19.07 8.79 -47.04
C ASP A 182 18.38 9.94 -46.29
N PHE A 183 17.23 9.64 -45.69
CA PHE A 183 16.47 10.64 -44.93
C PHE A 183 17.25 11.25 -43.76
N THR A 184 18.25 10.54 -43.21
CA THR A 184 19.06 11.06 -42.10
C THR A 184 20.02 12.15 -42.55
N VAL A 185 20.62 11.98 -43.73
CA VAL A 185 21.51 12.98 -44.33
C VAL A 185 20.73 14.22 -44.76
N TYR A 186 19.58 14.06 -45.41
CA TYR A 186 18.71 15.20 -45.74
C TYR A 186 18.28 15.96 -44.49
N TYR A 187 17.94 15.26 -43.41
CA TYR A 187 17.55 15.92 -42.17
C TYR A 187 18.68 16.77 -41.58
N GLN A 188 19.91 16.23 -41.54
CA GLN A 188 21.08 16.98 -41.07
C GLN A 188 21.44 18.17 -41.96
N LEU A 189 21.36 18.02 -43.29
CA LEU A 189 21.52 19.14 -44.21
C LEU A 189 20.44 20.21 -43.98
N GLY A 190 19.19 19.78 -43.76
CA GLY A 190 18.09 20.68 -43.39
C GLY A 190 18.43 21.48 -42.14
N LEU A 191 18.93 20.83 -41.08
CA LEU A 191 19.36 21.50 -39.85
C LEU A 191 20.52 22.48 -40.09
N ILE A 192 21.54 22.12 -40.88
CA ILE A 192 22.66 23.01 -41.21
C ILE A 192 22.17 24.24 -41.97
N TYR A 193 21.36 24.04 -43.01
CA TYR A 193 20.82 25.15 -43.78
C TYR A 193 19.87 26.02 -42.96
N PHE A 194 19.13 25.42 -42.03
CA PHE A 194 18.23 26.13 -41.14
C PHE A 194 18.96 26.94 -40.09
N PHE A 195 19.81 26.33 -39.25
CA PHE A 195 20.43 27.00 -38.10
C PHE A 195 21.71 27.78 -38.45
N GLU A 196 22.55 27.22 -39.34
CA GLU A 196 23.92 27.71 -39.53
C GLU A 196 24.05 28.60 -40.77
N LYS A 197 23.29 28.32 -41.83
CA LYS A 197 23.31 29.11 -43.08
C LYS A 197 22.12 30.06 -43.27
N ALA A 198 21.07 29.90 -42.48
CA ALA A 198 19.82 30.67 -42.61
C ALA A 198 19.22 30.64 -44.05
N ASP A 199 19.47 29.56 -44.81
CA ASP A 199 19.01 29.40 -46.19
C ASP A 199 17.63 28.74 -46.21
N PHE A 200 16.59 29.57 -46.35
CA PHE A 200 15.19 29.15 -46.40
C PHE A 200 14.95 28.05 -47.45
N LYS A 201 15.41 28.27 -48.68
CA LYS A 201 15.07 27.40 -49.82
C LYS A 201 15.71 26.04 -49.68
N ARG A 202 17.01 26.01 -49.35
CA ARG A 202 17.73 24.74 -49.17
C ARG A 202 17.28 24.01 -47.92
N ALA A 203 16.99 24.70 -46.82
CA ALA A 203 16.45 24.07 -45.62
C ALA A 203 15.09 23.40 -45.93
N MET A 204 14.18 24.13 -46.59
CA MET A 204 12.84 23.63 -46.92
C MET A 204 12.89 22.40 -47.81
N GLU A 205 13.72 22.41 -48.86
CA GLU A 205 13.88 21.26 -49.76
C GLU A 205 14.41 20.03 -49.02
N ASN A 206 15.46 20.21 -48.20
CA ASN A 206 16.06 19.12 -47.45
C ASN A 206 15.09 18.53 -46.41
N PHE A 207 14.31 19.34 -45.70
CA PHE A 207 13.31 18.82 -44.76
C PHE A 207 12.16 18.08 -45.44
N ARG A 208 11.71 18.54 -46.63
CA ARG A 208 10.71 17.82 -47.45
C ARG A 208 11.23 16.48 -47.94
N LEU A 209 12.49 16.41 -48.38
CA LEU A 209 13.12 15.15 -48.78
C LEU A 209 13.30 14.21 -47.58
N ALA A 210 13.74 14.75 -46.43
CA ALA A 210 13.85 13.98 -45.20
C ALA A 210 12.51 13.35 -44.79
N SER A 211 11.41 14.13 -44.77
CA SER A 211 10.09 13.59 -44.42
C SER A 211 9.59 12.59 -45.46
N LYS A 212 9.70 12.90 -46.76
CA LYS A 212 9.31 12.00 -47.86
C LYS A 212 9.99 10.63 -47.74
N TYR A 213 11.30 10.60 -47.50
CA TYR A 213 12.04 9.34 -47.47
C TYR A 213 11.95 8.59 -46.13
N ALA A 214 11.60 9.30 -45.04
CA ALA A 214 11.35 8.72 -43.72
C ALA A 214 9.91 8.23 -43.52
N GLN A 215 8.97 8.65 -44.38
CA GLN A 215 7.56 8.28 -44.29
C GLN A 215 7.40 6.75 -44.21
N ASN A 216 6.63 6.29 -43.22
CA ASN A 216 6.40 4.87 -42.89
C ASN A 216 7.67 4.05 -42.56
N LYS A 217 8.84 4.68 -42.38
CA LYS A 217 10.09 4.02 -41.97
C LYS A 217 10.53 4.42 -40.58
N TYR A 218 10.52 5.73 -40.31
CA TYR A 218 10.97 6.27 -39.03
C TYR A 218 10.21 7.55 -38.67
N ASN A 219 9.20 7.38 -37.81
CA ASN A 219 8.26 8.45 -37.45
C ASN A 219 8.94 9.71 -36.91
N PRO A 220 9.96 9.66 -36.03
CA PRO A 220 10.58 10.89 -35.51
C PRO A 220 11.14 11.82 -36.60
N ILE A 221 11.81 11.26 -37.62
CA ILE A 221 12.35 12.09 -38.73
C ILE A 221 11.25 12.56 -39.67
N PHE A 222 10.24 11.71 -39.94
CA PHE A 222 9.06 12.15 -40.69
C PHE A 222 8.41 13.37 -40.00
N ILE A 223 8.13 13.26 -38.70
CA ILE A 223 7.50 14.31 -37.91
C ILE A 223 8.38 15.56 -37.89
N HIS A 224 9.67 15.44 -37.61
CA HIS A 224 10.57 16.57 -37.57
C HIS A 224 10.66 17.29 -38.92
N GLY A 225 10.82 16.55 -40.02
CA GLY A 225 10.87 17.12 -41.36
C GLY A 225 9.58 17.87 -41.73
N MET A 226 8.42 17.31 -41.38
CA MET A 226 7.12 17.96 -41.62
C MET A 226 6.94 19.22 -40.75
N VAL A 227 7.34 19.19 -39.48
CA VAL A 227 7.31 20.35 -38.59
C VAL A 227 8.21 21.46 -39.10
N PHE A 228 9.48 21.18 -39.42
CA PHE A 228 10.39 22.21 -39.94
C PHE A 228 9.94 22.76 -41.30
N THR A 229 9.37 21.93 -42.17
CA THR A 229 8.74 22.39 -43.42
C THR A 229 7.61 23.37 -43.13
N GLY A 230 6.71 23.03 -42.22
CA GLY A 230 5.61 23.89 -41.84
C GLY A 230 6.04 25.18 -41.15
N LEU A 231 7.07 25.15 -40.29
CA LEU A 231 7.63 26.35 -39.67
C LEU A 231 8.24 27.30 -40.69
N LEU A 232 9.01 26.78 -41.64
CA LEU A 232 9.58 27.56 -42.74
C LEU A 232 8.47 28.22 -43.56
N LEU A 233 7.46 27.46 -43.98
CA LEU A 233 6.28 27.98 -44.69
C LEU A 233 5.57 29.05 -43.86
N LYS A 234 5.39 28.84 -42.55
CA LYS A 234 4.78 29.81 -41.63
C LYS A 234 5.57 31.12 -41.61
N PHE A 235 6.89 31.06 -41.43
CA PHE A 235 7.73 32.28 -41.41
C PHE A 235 7.62 33.07 -42.70
N TYR A 236 7.71 32.37 -43.83
CA TYR A 236 7.60 33.02 -45.13
C TYR A 236 6.19 33.59 -45.35
N ALA A 237 5.15 32.83 -45.03
CA ALA A 237 3.76 33.23 -45.17
C ALA A 237 3.41 34.45 -44.30
N LEU A 238 3.92 34.54 -43.08
CA LEU A 238 3.76 35.72 -42.21
C LEU A 238 4.50 36.94 -42.78
N HIS A 239 5.70 36.74 -43.34
CA HIS A 239 6.47 37.82 -43.97
C HIS A 239 5.73 38.42 -45.17
N ILE A 240 5.18 37.59 -46.05
CA ILE A 240 4.46 38.04 -47.25
C ILE A 240 2.94 38.22 -47.04
N LYS A 241 2.44 37.97 -45.84
CA LYS A 241 1.02 38.02 -45.46
C LYS A 241 0.11 37.14 -46.36
N ASN A 242 0.52 35.90 -46.62
CA ASN A 242 -0.20 34.95 -47.47
C ASN A 242 -0.93 33.88 -46.65
N LEU A 243 -2.26 33.94 -46.63
CA LEU A 243 -3.11 33.00 -45.88
C LEU A 243 -3.11 31.58 -46.47
N ASP A 244 -3.04 31.42 -47.79
CA ASP A 244 -3.02 30.09 -48.43
C ASP A 244 -1.74 29.33 -48.06
N MET A 245 -0.63 30.04 -47.98
CA MET A 245 0.64 29.46 -47.55
C MET A 245 0.66 29.16 -46.04
N LEU A 246 -0.05 29.95 -45.22
CA LEU A 246 -0.31 29.59 -43.82
C LEU A 246 -1.16 28.31 -43.71
N ASN A 247 -2.14 28.13 -44.60
CA ASN A 247 -2.89 26.87 -44.66
C ASN A 247 -1.97 25.70 -45.06
N GLU A 248 -1.05 25.88 -46.01
CA GLU A 248 -0.05 24.85 -46.35
C GLU A 248 0.86 24.50 -45.17
N ALA A 249 1.32 25.51 -44.42
CA ALA A 249 2.07 25.33 -43.18
C ALA A 249 1.29 24.50 -42.15
N TYR A 250 0.01 24.86 -41.93
CA TYR A 250 -0.89 24.12 -41.05
C TYR A 250 -1.05 22.67 -41.49
N GLN A 251 -1.27 22.39 -42.77
CA GLN A 251 -1.43 21.01 -43.27
C GLN A 251 -0.16 20.18 -43.06
N ALA A 252 1.02 20.77 -43.30
CA ALA A 252 2.28 20.09 -43.06
C ALA A 252 2.44 19.71 -41.57
N ILE A 253 2.18 20.64 -40.67
CA ILE A 253 2.29 20.40 -39.22
C ILE A 253 1.19 19.46 -38.72
N TYR A 254 -0.02 19.55 -39.26
CA TYR A 254 -1.12 18.66 -38.91
C TYR A 254 -0.83 17.22 -39.29
N GLN A 255 -0.21 16.96 -40.45
CA GLN A 255 0.26 15.62 -40.82
C GLN A 255 1.32 15.09 -39.84
N ALA A 256 2.21 15.97 -39.38
CA ALA A 256 3.20 15.63 -38.36
C ALA A 256 2.54 15.26 -37.01
N TYR A 257 1.52 16.01 -36.60
CA TYR A 257 0.72 15.73 -35.40
C TYR A 257 -0.13 14.46 -35.54
N ALA A 258 -0.73 14.22 -36.71
CA ALA A 258 -1.54 13.05 -36.97
C ALA A 258 -0.75 11.74 -36.98
N ALA A 259 0.55 11.80 -37.33
CA ALA A 259 1.43 10.64 -37.28
C ALA A 259 1.73 10.17 -35.85
N ASP A 260 1.75 11.09 -34.87
CA ASP A 260 1.80 10.76 -33.44
C ASP A 260 1.24 11.92 -32.61
N THR A 261 0.00 11.75 -32.14
CA THR A 261 -0.71 12.76 -31.33
C THR A 261 -0.13 12.91 -29.91
N GLY A 262 0.64 11.92 -29.45
CA GLY A 262 1.36 11.94 -28.18
C GLY A 262 2.64 12.76 -28.24
N TYR A 263 3.20 12.98 -29.44
CA TYR A 263 4.49 13.64 -29.61
C TYR A 263 4.40 15.16 -29.39
N ASN A 264 4.89 15.62 -28.24
CA ASN A 264 4.74 17.03 -27.83
C ASN A 264 5.42 18.02 -28.79
N PHE A 265 6.43 17.59 -29.56
CA PHE A 265 7.11 18.42 -30.55
C PHE A 265 6.16 18.90 -31.66
N SER A 266 5.41 17.99 -32.29
CA SER A 266 4.45 18.33 -33.34
C SER A 266 3.20 19.01 -32.79
N LYS A 267 2.76 18.60 -31.59
CA LYS A 267 1.67 19.25 -30.85
C LYS A 267 1.98 20.72 -30.55
N TYR A 268 3.20 21.02 -30.11
CA TYR A 268 3.66 22.39 -29.86
C TYR A 268 3.70 23.21 -31.15
N ALA A 269 4.27 22.66 -32.24
CA ALA A 269 4.25 23.32 -33.54
C ALA A 269 2.83 23.60 -34.05
N LEU A 270 1.89 22.67 -33.83
CA LEU A 270 0.49 22.86 -34.23
C LEU A 270 -0.18 23.94 -33.38
N ALA A 271 0.10 24.01 -32.08
CA ALA A 271 -0.37 25.07 -31.21
C ALA A 271 0.12 26.45 -31.68
N GLN A 272 1.40 26.59 -32.03
CA GLN A 272 1.94 27.83 -32.59
C GLN A 272 1.27 28.20 -33.93
N CYS A 273 1.09 27.23 -34.83
CA CYS A 273 0.52 27.48 -36.14
C CYS A 273 -0.97 27.87 -36.07
N THR A 274 -1.74 27.19 -35.21
CA THR A 274 -3.15 27.51 -34.98
C THR A 274 -3.32 28.86 -34.30
N ALA A 275 -2.46 29.22 -33.34
CA ALA A 275 -2.44 30.55 -32.72
C ALA A 275 -2.12 31.67 -33.73
N ALA A 276 -1.17 31.43 -34.64
CA ALA A 276 -0.86 32.38 -35.73
C ALA A 276 -2.03 32.58 -36.72
N MET A 277 -2.96 31.62 -36.78
CA MET A 277 -4.14 31.62 -37.65
C MET A 277 -5.45 31.91 -36.89
N ALA A 278 -5.36 32.39 -35.65
CA ALA A 278 -6.51 32.58 -34.74
C ALA A 278 -7.56 33.62 -35.19
N VAL A 279 -7.37 34.27 -36.35
CA VAL A 279 -8.44 35.01 -37.04
C VAL A 279 -9.63 34.10 -37.36
N ARG A 280 -9.39 32.78 -37.46
CA ARG A 280 -10.40 31.74 -37.63
C ARG A 280 -10.86 31.19 -36.27
N SER A 281 -12.14 31.33 -35.96
CA SER A 281 -12.71 30.94 -34.65
C SER A 281 -12.61 29.43 -34.36
N ASP A 282 -12.68 28.58 -35.38
CA ASP A 282 -12.50 27.13 -35.24
C ASP A 282 -11.09 26.76 -34.76
N LEU A 283 -10.08 27.52 -35.20
CA LEU A 283 -8.68 27.30 -34.82
C LEU A 283 -8.37 27.83 -33.41
N VAL A 284 -9.15 28.78 -32.88
CA VAL A 284 -9.01 29.26 -31.48
C VAL A 284 -9.30 28.13 -30.51
N ALA A 285 -10.39 27.38 -30.72
CA ALA A 285 -10.74 26.25 -29.85
C ALA A 285 -9.68 25.14 -29.91
N GLN A 286 -9.16 24.87 -31.11
CA GLN A 286 -8.09 23.89 -31.31
C GLN A 286 -6.78 24.33 -30.62
N ALA A 287 -6.36 25.59 -30.80
CA ALA A 287 -5.17 26.14 -30.15
C ALA A 287 -5.28 26.01 -28.62
N ASN A 288 -6.40 26.43 -28.04
CA ASN A 288 -6.66 26.33 -26.60
C ASN A 288 -6.58 24.90 -26.09
N SER A 289 -7.15 23.94 -26.82
CA SER A 289 -7.08 22.52 -26.47
C SER A 289 -5.63 21.99 -26.51
N LEU A 290 -4.89 22.30 -27.58
CA LEU A 290 -3.49 21.87 -27.73
C LEU A 290 -2.60 22.47 -26.63
N ILE A 291 -2.75 23.77 -26.35
CA ILE A 291 -2.01 24.47 -25.29
C ILE A 291 -2.33 23.88 -23.92
N LYS A 292 -3.61 23.66 -23.59
CA LYS A 292 -4.00 23.03 -22.33
C LYS A 292 -3.36 21.66 -22.20
N ASN A 293 -3.41 20.82 -23.24
CA ASN A 293 -2.81 19.49 -23.25
C ASN A 293 -1.28 19.53 -23.04
N LEU A 294 -0.59 20.50 -23.65
CA LEU A 294 0.85 20.68 -23.46
C LEU A 294 1.19 21.08 -22.02
N VAL A 295 0.46 22.04 -21.46
CA VAL A 295 0.66 22.52 -20.07
C VAL A 295 0.35 21.42 -19.05
N MET A 296 -0.65 20.57 -19.32
CA MET A 296 -0.96 19.41 -18.46
C MET A 296 0.12 18.32 -18.57
N ALA A 297 0.77 18.17 -19.74
CA ALA A 297 1.83 17.19 -19.94
C ALA A 297 3.16 17.63 -19.29
N ASP A 298 3.54 18.90 -19.47
CA ASP A 298 4.67 19.50 -18.76
C ASP A 298 4.42 20.99 -18.56
N LYS A 299 4.41 21.44 -17.30
CA LYS A 299 4.11 22.82 -16.94
C LYS A 299 5.11 23.83 -17.47
N LEU A 300 6.33 23.41 -17.80
CA LEU A 300 7.32 24.30 -18.41
C LEU A 300 6.87 24.79 -19.79
N PHE A 301 5.94 24.08 -20.46
CA PHE A 301 5.28 24.61 -21.65
C PHE A 301 4.55 25.93 -21.36
N ALA A 302 4.00 26.14 -20.16
CA ALA A 302 3.35 27.40 -19.82
C ALA A 302 4.35 28.58 -19.87
N ILE A 303 5.56 28.38 -19.35
CA ILE A 303 6.65 29.37 -19.42
C ILE A 303 7.12 29.54 -20.86
N GLN A 304 7.39 28.43 -21.57
CA GLN A 304 7.84 28.46 -22.95
C GLN A 304 6.86 29.21 -23.86
N ILE A 305 5.55 28.96 -23.75
CA ILE A 305 4.50 29.61 -24.54
C ILE A 305 4.49 31.12 -24.33
N LEU A 306 4.71 31.58 -23.09
CA LEU A 306 4.76 33.02 -22.83
C LEU A 306 6.03 33.68 -23.35
N TYR A 307 7.17 32.98 -23.29
CA TYR A 307 8.42 33.49 -23.87
C TYR A 307 8.41 33.49 -25.41
N ASP A 308 7.63 32.61 -26.03
CA ASP A 308 7.67 32.45 -27.47
C ASP A 308 6.93 33.56 -28.22
N VAL A 309 7.60 34.15 -29.22
CA VAL A 309 7.05 35.24 -30.06
C VAL A 309 5.92 34.73 -30.95
N ALA A 310 5.90 33.42 -31.24
CA ALA A 310 4.86 32.77 -32.04
C ALA A 310 3.43 33.00 -31.51
N PHE A 311 3.28 33.29 -30.21
CA PHE A 311 1.99 33.50 -29.55
C PHE A 311 1.64 34.97 -29.31
N ASN A 312 2.46 35.92 -29.75
CA ASN A 312 2.24 37.35 -29.49
C ASN A 312 0.89 37.85 -30.02
N SER A 313 0.48 37.40 -31.22
CA SER A 313 -0.82 37.72 -31.81
C SER A 313 -2.00 37.05 -31.10
N TYR A 314 -1.74 36.10 -30.20
CA TYR A 314 -2.73 35.29 -29.49
C TYR A 314 -2.73 35.55 -27.98
N ILE A 315 -2.04 36.60 -27.52
CA ILE A 315 -1.79 36.85 -26.10
C ILE A 315 -3.08 37.09 -25.28
N ASP A 316 -4.11 37.68 -25.89
CA ASP A 316 -5.39 37.92 -25.22
C ASP A 316 -6.16 36.63 -24.95
N GLU A 317 -6.18 35.72 -25.92
CA GLU A 317 -6.80 34.40 -25.76
C GLU A 317 -5.98 33.51 -24.82
N LEU A 318 -4.64 33.62 -24.85
CA LEU A 318 -3.78 32.95 -23.86
C LEU A 318 -4.06 33.42 -22.43
N ASP A 319 -4.27 34.73 -22.21
CA ASP A 319 -4.62 35.25 -20.89
C ASP A 319 -5.94 34.67 -20.38
N LYS A 320 -6.97 34.61 -21.23
CA LYS A 320 -8.24 33.93 -20.90
C LYS A 320 -8.03 32.45 -20.59
N LEU A 321 -7.24 31.75 -21.41
CA LEU A 321 -6.96 30.33 -21.25
C LEU A 321 -6.22 30.04 -19.95
N PHE A 322 -5.13 30.76 -19.66
CA PHE A 322 -4.36 30.53 -18.44
C PHE A 322 -5.15 30.88 -17.18
N LYS A 323 -6.01 31.91 -17.21
CA LYS A 323 -6.97 32.19 -16.12
C LYS A 323 -7.98 31.06 -15.94
N ALA A 324 -8.50 30.50 -17.04
CA ALA A 324 -9.41 29.37 -16.98
C ALA A 324 -8.74 28.11 -16.39
N ILE A 325 -7.53 27.78 -16.87
CA ILE A 325 -6.71 26.69 -16.34
C ILE A 325 -6.47 26.92 -14.84
N TYR A 326 -6.00 28.11 -14.45
CA TYR A 326 -5.76 28.46 -13.06
C TYR A 326 -6.98 28.25 -12.16
N ASN A 327 -8.16 28.71 -12.59
CA ASN A 327 -9.41 28.53 -11.85
C ASN A 327 -9.81 27.04 -11.72
N GLU A 328 -9.61 26.25 -12.77
CA GLU A 328 -9.85 24.81 -12.74
C GLU A 328 -8.95 24.10 -11.72
N PHE A 329 -7.67 24.45 -11.66
CA PHE A 329 -6.74 23.91 -10.67
C PHE A 329 -7.11 24.27 -9.23
N ILE A 330 -7.49 25.54 -8.98
CA ILE A 330 -7.98 25.97 -7.67
C ILE A 330 -9.21 25.15 -7.25
N ASN A 331 -10.17 24.97 -8.16
CA ASN A 331 -11.38 24.19 -7.88
C ASN A 331 -11.05 22.72 -7.57
N ASN A 332 -10.10 22.13 -8.30
CA ASN A 332 -9.67 20.75 -8.08
C ASN A 332 -8.98 20.57 -6.71
N VAL A 333 -8.07 21.48 -6.34
CA VAL A 333 -7.43 21.46 -5.02
C VAL A 333 -8.45 21.68 -3.91
N THR A 334 -9.40 22.59 -4.08
CA THR A 334 -10.44 22.88 -3.08
C THR A 334 -11.31 21.65 -2.82
N ARG A 335 -11.76 20.96 -3.89
CA ARG A 335 -12.50 19.69 -3.75
C ARG A 335 -11.68 18.59 -3.09
N LEU A 336 -10.36 18.57 -3.32
CA LEU A 336 -9.47 17.61 -2.67
C LEU A 336 -9.30 17.92 -1.18
N PHE A 337 -9.21 19.20 -0.81
CA PHE A 337 -9.21 19.65 0.58
C PHE A 337 -10.50 19.23 1.31
N GLU A 338 -11.67 19.45 0.71
CA GLU A 338 -12.95 18.99 1.28
C GLU A 338 -12.97 17.47 1.56
N LYS A 339 -12.41 16.68 0.63
CA LYS A 339 -12.27 15.22 0.83
C LYS A 339 -11.31 14.88 1.96
N ILE A 340 -10.18 15.60 2.04
CA ILE A 340 -9.20 15.42 3.11
C ILE A 340 -9.82 15.77 4.45
N ASP A 341 -10.55 16.89 4.57
CA ASP A 341 -11.23 17.30 5.80
C ASP A 341 -12.18 16.21 6.31
N LEU A 342 -13.05 15.69 5.44
CA LEU A 342 -13.98 14.60 5.79
C LEU A 342 -13.24 13.33 6.25
N ALA A 343 -12.16 12.96 5.55
CA ALA A 343 -11.36 11.79 5.91
C ALA A 343 -10.59 12.01 7.22
N LEU A 344 -10.06 13.21 7.45
CA LEU A 344 -9.36 13.59 8.68
C LEU A 344 -10.29 13.57 9.88
N ASP A 345 -11.53 14.04 9.73
CA ASP A 345 -12.55 13.98 10.78
C ASP A 345 -12.91 12.52 11.12
N LEU A 346 -13.14 11.68 10.12
CA LEU A 346 -13.40 10.25 10.32
C LEU A 346 -12.25 9.56 11.06
N VAL A 347 -11.02 9.79 10.60
CA VAL A 347 -9.80 9.17 11.16
C VAL A 347 -9.55 9.70 12.58
N SER A 348 -9.71 10.99 12.82
CA SER A 348 -9.49 11.61 14.14
C SER A 348 -10.49 11.12 15.19
N ASN A 349 -11.77 10.97 14.80
CA ASN A 349 -12.82 10.49 15.71
C ASN A 349 -12.70 9.00 16.06
N ASN A 350 -11.89 8.25 15.31
CA ASN A 350 -11.73 6.80 15.45
C ASN A 350 -10.26 6.39 15.69
N GLN A 351 -9.43 7.33 16.16
CA GLN A 351 -7.99 7.13 16.33
C GLN A 351 -7.63 5.97 17.26
N GLN A 352 -8.51 5.55 18.19
CA GLN A 352 -8.30 4.40 19.06
C GLN A 352 -8.20 3.07 18.30
N TYR A 353 -8.68 3.01 17.06
CA TYR A 353 -8.60 1.83 16.21
C TYR A 353 -7.38 1.86 15.27
N LEU A 354 -6.51 2.85 15.37
CA LEU A 354 -5.28 2.92 14.58
C LEU A 354 -4.11 2.28 15.32
N THR A 355 -3.20 1.65 14.57
CA THR A 355 -1.93 1.15 15.10
C THR A 355 -1.01 2.30 15.52
N ILE A 356 -1.01 3.42 14.77
CA ILE A 356 -0.13 4.57 15.02
C ILE A 356 -0.94 5.89 15.02
N PRO A 357 -1.63 6.23 16.13
CA PRO A 357 -2.41 7.46 16.23
C PRO A 357 -1.60 8.75 16.02
N ALA A 358 -0.31 8.74 16.37
CA ALA A 358 0.59 9.89 16.21
C ALA A 358 0.72 10.35 14.75
N ARG A 359 0.50 9.46 13.77
CA ARG A 359 0.59 9.82 12.35
C ARG A 359 -0.52 10.81 11.96
N VAL A 360 -1.71 10.73 12.54
CA VAL A 360 -2.83 11.66 12.31
C VAL A 360 -2.43 13.10 12.64
N VAL A 361 -1.70 13.31 13.73
CA VAL A 361 -1.20 14.64 14.14
C VAL A 361 -0.21 15.20 13.12
N SER A 362 0.68 14.34 12.60
CA SER A 362 1.65 14.73 11.58
C SER A 362 0.95 15.12 10.26
N ILE A 363 -0.05 14.34 9.84
CA ILE A 363 -0.86 14.62 8.65
C ILE A 363 -1.62 15.93 8.82
N LYS A 364 -2.26 16.15 9.98
CA LYS A 364 -2.97 17.40 10.28
C LYS A 364 -2.05 18.62 10.20
N THR A 365 -0.81 18.48 10.66
CA THR A 365 0.20 19.54 10.60
C THR A 365 0.66 19.80 9.17
N GLU A 366 0.92 18.74 8.39
CA GLU A 366 1.29 18.85 6.97
C GLU A 366 0.16 19.48 6.14
N TYR A 367 -1.06 18.98 6.30
CA TYR A 367 -2.26 19.48 5.64
C TYR A 367 -2.53 20.96 5.96
N LYS A 368 -2.43 21.36 7.23
CA LYS A 368 -2.59 22.77 7.62
C LYS A 368 -1.59 23.69 6.90
N LYS A 369 -0.33 23.26 6.77
CA LYS A 369 0.70 24.02 6.02
C LYS A 369 0.33 24.15 4.53
N LEU A 370 -0.22 23.11 3.92
CA LEU A 370 -0.67 23.15 2.52
C LEU A 370 -1.84 24.12 2.33
N VAL A 371 -2.82 24.09 3.22
CA VAL A 371 -3.96 25.02 3.21
C VAL A 371 -3.48 26.48 3.38
N GLU A 372 -2.58 26.74 4.33
CA GLU A 372 -1.97 28.07 4.52
C GLU A 372 -1.16 28.53 3.30
N GLN A 373 -0.43 27.62 2.65
CA GLN A 373 0.32 27.92 1.42
C GLN A 373 -0.61 28.38 0.29
N ILE A 374 -1.69 27.63 0.04
CA ILE A 374 -2.68 27.96 -1.00
C ILE A 374 -3.44 29.25 -0.69
N ASN A 375 -3.75 29.54 0.57
CA ASN A 375 -4.45 30.77 0.93
C ASN A 375 -3.59 32.02 0.73
N ASN A 376 -2.28 31.92 0.97
CA ASN A 376 -1.36 33.06 0.94
C ASN A 376 -0.67 33.29 -0.42
N LYS A 377 -0.42 32.22 -1.19
CA LYS A 377 0.38 32.29 -2.44
C LYS A 377 -0.21 31.36 -3.50
N LYS A 378 -0.75 31.93 -4.57
CA LYS A 378 -1.48 31.19 -5.61
C LYS A 378 -0.84 31.41 -6.99
N THR A 379 0.29 30.77 -7.24
CA THR A 379 0.72 30.56 -8.63
C THR A 379 0.27 29.19 -9.11
N PHE A 380 0.17 29.01 -10.42
CA PHE A 380 -0.11 27.72 -11.04
C PHE A 380 0.81 26.62 -10.48
N PHE A 381 2.10 26.92 -10.30
CA PHE A 381 3.09 25.99 -9.75
C PHE A 381 2.87 25.66 -8.27
N ASP A 382 2.49 26.65 -7.45
CA ASP A 382 2.13 26.45 -6.03
C ASP A 382 0.92 25.52 -5.90
N ILE A 383 -0.10 25.73 -6.74
CA ILE A 383 -1.36 24.98 -6.70
C ILE A 383 -1.12 23.51 -7.04
N ASP A 384 -0.32 23.24 -8.07
CA ASP A 384 -0.04 21.86 -8.44
C ASP A 384 0.84 21.14 -7.41
N GLN A 385 1.90 21.78 -6.89
CA GLN A 385 2.71 21.17 -5.83
C GLN A 385 1.83 20.79 -4.64
N SER A 386 0.90 21.68 -4.27
CA SER A 386 -0.06 21.43 -3.20
C SER A 386 -1.04 20.31 -3.57
N TYR A 387 -1.51 20.24 -4.81
CA TYR A 387 -2.37 19.16 -5.29
C TYR A 387 -1.69 17.79 -5.16
N GLY A 388 -0.42 17.69 -5.58
CA GLY A 388 0.37 16.45 -5.47
C GLY A 388 0.56 16.01 -4.02
N ALA A 389 0.95 16.94 -3.14
CA ALA A 389 1.10 16.67 -1.70
C ALA A 389 -0.24 16.28 -1.05
N SER A 390 -1.31 16.96 -1.41
CA SER A 390 -2.67 16.69 -0.90
C SER A 390 -3.18 15.34 -1.38
N SER A 391 -2.89 14.95 -2.62
CA SER A 391 -3.28 13.65 -3.15
C SER A 391 -2.62 12.50 -2.38
N ARG A 392 -1.36 12.67 -1.99
CA ARG A 392 -0.66 11.72 -1.11
C ARG A 392 -1.31 11.64 0.27
N ILE A 393 -1.64 12.79 0.88
CA ILE A 393 -2.35 12.83 2.17
C ILE A 393 -3.71 12.14 2.08
N ALA A 394 -4.47 12.40 1.02
CA ALA A 394 -5.78 11.78 0.81
C ALA A 394 -5.68 10.26 0.69
N ALA A 395 -4.70 9.75 -0.07
CA ALA A 395 -4.45 8.31 -0.18
C ALA A 395 -4.06 7.68 1.17
N GLU A 396 -3.19 8.34 1.94
CA GLU A 396 -2.79 7.87 3.26
C GLU A 396 -3.96 7.85 4.26
N LEU A 397 -4.82 8.87 4.24
CA LEU A 397 -6.04 8.89 5.06
C LEU A 397 -7.05 7.82 4.65
N GLU A 398 -7.14 7.49 3.35
CA GLU A 398 -7.98 6.39 2.87
C GLU A 398 -7.48 5.03 3.38
N GLU A 399 -6.17 4.81 3.40
CA GLU A 399 -5.58 3.60 4.00
C GLU A 399 -5.84 3.52 5.50
N MET A 400 -5.70 4.62 6.24
CA MET A 400 -6.05 4.69 7.66
C MET A 400 -7.53 4.42 7.92
N ALA A 401 -8.42 4.94 7.08
CA ALA A 401 -9.86 4.69 7.19
C ALA A 401 -10.18 3.19 7.01
N LYS A 402 -9.53 2.51 6.05
CA LYS A 402 -9.65 1.06 5.86
C LYS A 402 -9.10 0.28 7.05
N GLU A 403 -7.98 0.72 7.62
CA GLU A 403 -7.42 0.12 8.85
C GLU A 403 -8.41 0.25 10.02
N ILE A 404 -8.99 1.44 10.22
CA ILE A 404 -9.98 1.70 11.26
C ILE A 404 -11.18 0.78 11.10
N GLU A 405 -11.72 0.65 9.88
CA GLU A 405 -12.87 -0.21 9.60
C GLU A 405 -12.57 -1.67 9.99
N ARG A 406 -11.41 -2.19 9.58
CA ARG A 406 -10.96 -3.54 9.93
C ARG A 406 -10.81 -3.73 11.45
N ASN A 407 -10.13 -2.81 12.11
CA ASN A 407 -9.85 -2.92 13.54
C ASN A 407 -11.09 -2.71 14.40
N LYS A 408 -12.02 -1.85 13.96
CA LYS A 408 -13.34 -1.67 14.59
C LYS A 408 -14.17 -2.94 14.48
N LYS A 409 -14.25 -3.56 13.29
CA LYS A 409 -14.94 -4.84 13.08
C LYS A 409 -14.36 -5.94 13.97
N TYR A 410 -13.03 -6.04 14.05
CA TYR A 410 -12.34 -6.96 14.98
C TYR A 410 -12.75 -6.71 16.44
N SER A 411 -12.72 -5.45 16.90
CA SER A 411 -13.08 -5.10 18.27
C SER A 411 -14.53 -5.44 18.61
N GLU A 412 -15.48 -5.18 17.69
CA GLU A 412 -16.90 -5.47 17.88
C GLU A 412 -17.15 -6.99 17.92
N THR A 413 -16.57 -7.75 16.99
CA THR A 413 -16.68 -9.21 16.96
C THR A 413 -16.04 -9.85 18.19
N ARG A 414 -14.89 -9.36 18.64
CA ARG A 414 -14.24 -9.82 19.87
C ARG A 414 -15.13 -9.60 21.09
N ALA A 415 -15.75 -8.42 21.23
CA ALA A 415 -16.64 -8.12 22.36
C ALA A 415 -17.87 -9.05 22.39
N ILE A 416 -18.45 -9.38 21.23
CA ILE A 416 -19.55 -10.34 21.11
C ILE A 416 -19.10 -11.73 21.57
N ALA A 417 -17.95 -12.20 21.10
CA ALA A 417 -17.44 -13.51 21.45
C ALA A 417 -17.08 -13.61 22.95
N GLU A 418 -16.46 -12.59 23.53
CA GLU A 418 -16.15 -12.53 24.97
C GLU A 418 -17.43 -12.55 25.83
N ALA A 419 -18.48 -11.82 25.42
CA ALA A 419 -19.76 -11.82 26.11
C ALA A 419 -20.45 -13.19 26.03
N ALA A 420 -20.44 -13.84 24.86
CA ALA A 420 -20.99 -15.18 24.69
C ALA A 420 -20.27 -16.22 25.57
N ILE A 421 -18.96 -16.11 25.69
CA ILE A 421 -18.13 -17.03 26.49
C ILE A 421 -18.36 -16.83 27.99
N LYS A 422 -18.51 -15.58 28.43
CA LYS A 422 -18.88 -15.28 29.81
C LYS A 422 -20.22 -15.94 30.17
N ASN A 423 -21.23 -15.74 29.32
CA ASN A 423 -22.56 -16.31 29.53
C ASN A 423 -22.53 -17.86 29.47
N TYR A 424 -21.73 -18.44 28.56
CA TYR A 424 -21.47 -19.88 28.50
C TYR A 424 -20.94 -20.42 29.83
N LYS A 425 -19.90 -19.78 30.40
CA LYS A 425 -19.28 -20.23 31.66
C LYS A 425 -20.26 -20.17 32.83
N GLU A 426 -21.05 -19.10 32.92
CA GLU A 426 -22.06 -18.93 33.97
C GLU A 426 -23.16 -20.00 33.87
N GLU A 427 -23.74 -20.21 32.68
CA GLU A 427 -24.80 -21.20 32.44
C GLU A 427 -24.29 -22.64 32.61
N PHE A 428 -23.07 -22.93 32.13
CA PHE A 428 -22.43 -24.24 32.31
C PHE A 428 -22.19 -24.55 33.79
N GLN A 429 -21.71 -23.58 34.57
CA GLN A 429 -21.48 -23.75 36.00
C GLN A 429 -22.79 -23.99 36.77
N GLU A 430 -23.85 -23.26 36.44
CA GLU A 430 -25.17 -23.43 37.06
C GLU A 430 -25.74 -24.83 36.80
N LEU A 431 -25.70 -25.29 35.55
CA LEU A 431 -26.25 -26.59 35.16
C LEU A 431 -25.42 -27.78 35.61
N THR A 432 -24.13 -27.58 35.89
CA THR A 432 -23.23 -28.66 36.33
C THR A 432 -23.08 -28.77 37.85
N LYS A 433 -23.49 -27.74 38.60
CA LYS A 433 -23.33 -27.65 40.06
C LYS A 433 -23.89 -28.86 40.84
N HIS A 434 -25.02 -29.42 40.43
CA HIS A 434 -25.63 -30.54 41.15
C HIS A 434 -24.91 -31.88 40.93
N TYR A 435 -24.07 -31.99 39.91
CA TYR A 435 -23.33 -33.22 39.63
C TYR A 435 -22.07 -33.38 40.51
N SER A 436 -21.61 -32.31 41.16
CA SER A 436 -20.46 -32.38 42.09
C SER A 436 -20.80 -33.09 43.41
N ASP A 437 -22.08 -33.17 43.78
CA ASP A 437 -22.50 -33.79 45.06
C ASP A 437 -22.22 -35.30 45.09
N ALA A 438 -22.40 -35.99 43.95
CA ALA A 438 -22.10 -37.42 43.82
C ALA A 438 -20.58 -37.69 43.88
N GLU A 439 -19.78 -36.79 43.31
CA GLU A 439 -18.31 -36.87 43.33
C GLU A 439 -17.74 -36.59 44.73
N ASN A 440 -18.28 -35.59 45.43
CA ASN A 440 -17.92 -35.31 46.83
C ASN A 440 -18.23 -36.50 47.74
N ARG A 441 -19.44 -37.08 47.64
CA ARG A 441 -19.83 -38.26 48.43
C ARG A 441 -19.01 -39.50 48.09
N PHE A 442 -18.66 -39.69 46.83
CA PHE A 442 -17.77 -40.77 46.41
C PHE A 442 -16.38 -40.65 47.04
N ASN A 443 -15.81 -39.43 47.06
CA ASN A 443 -14.52 -39.19 47.69
C ASN A 443 -14.56 -39.40 49.22
N GLU A 444 -15.61 -38.93 49.89
CA GLU A 444 -15.81 -39.18 51.33
C GLU A 444 -15.91 -40.68 51.66
N LEU A 445 -16.70 -41.44 50.90
CA LEU A 445 -16.83 -42.89 51.09
C LEU A 445 -15.54 -43.64 50.74
N LYS A 446 -14.79 -43.16 49.74
CA LYS A 446 -13.48 -43.71 49.36
C LYS A 446 -12.50 -43.58 50.53
N GLU A 447 -12.44 -42.41 51.17
CA GLU A 447 -11.63 -42.23 52.37
C GLU A 447 -12.08 -43.13 53.54
N GLN A 448 -13.40 -43.26 53.76
CA GLN A 448 -13.92 -44.14 54.80
C GLN A 448 -13.55 -45.61 54.57
N TYR A 449 -13.61 -46.07 53.31
CA TYR A 449 -13.18 -47.41 52.92
C TYR A 449 -11.68 -47.61 53.15
N LEU A 450 -10.84 -46.67 52.69
CA LEU A 450 -9.39 -46.75 52.86
C LEU A 450 -9.01 -46.82 54.35
N LYS A 451 -9.66 -46.00 55.20
CA LYS A 451 -9.50 -46.06 56.65
C LYS A 451 -9.93 -47.42 57.20
N LEU A 452 -11.12 -47.92 56.85
CA LEU A 452 -11.60 -49.23 57.33
C LEU A 452 -10.69 -50.39 56.91
N ASN A 453 -10.22 -50.41 55.66
CA ASN A 453 -9.34 -51.44 55.13
C ASN A 453 -7.92 -51.37 55.73
N SER A 454 -7.47 -50.19 56.19
CA SER A 454 -6.20 -50.04 56.90
C SER A 454 -6.20 -50.71 58.28
N TYR A 455 -7.32 -50.63 59.02
CA TYR A 455 -7.46 -51.23 60.35
C TYR A 455 -7.85 -52.70 60.31
N TYR A 456 -8.70 -53.08 59.34
CA TYR A 456 -9.22 -54.43 59.19
C TYR A 456 -8.97 -54.89 57.74
N PRO A 457 -7.78 -55.41 57.41
CA PRO A 457 -7.48 -55.85 56.04
C PRO A 457 -8.27 -57.11 55.64
N ASN A 458 -8.95 -57.05 54.48
CA ASN A 458 -9.60 -58.21 53.87
C ASN A 458 -9.27 -58.32 52.37
N PRO A 459 -8.34 -59.20 51.98
CA PRO A 459 -7.86 -59.35 50.60
C PRO A 459 -8.93 -59.70 49.56
N GLU A 460 -10.04 -60.34 49.95
CA GLU A 460 -11.12 -60.73 49.03
C GLU A 460 -11.79 -59.51 48.35
N PHE A 461 -11.71 -58.34 48.98
CA PHE A 461 -12.36 -57.12 48.48
C PHE A 461 -11.40 -56.17 47.76
N ASP A 462 -10.11 -56.49 47.71
CA ASP A 462 -9.10 -55.60 47.15
C ASP A 462 -9.24 -55.51 45.62
N GLU A 463 -9.52 -56.62 44.92
CA GLU A 463 -9.79 -56.62 43.47
C GLU A 463 -11.04 -55.80 43.11
N LEU A 464 -12.09 -55.89 43.92
CA LEU A 464 -13.32 -55.12 43.73
C LEU A 464 -13.07 -53.62 43.93
N ALA A 465 -12.25 -53.25 44.92
CA ALA A 465 -11.90 -51.86 45.19
C ALA A 465 -11.03 -51.25 44.08
N VAL A 466 -10.06 -51.99 43.56
CA VAL A 466 -9.21 -51.57 42.43
C VAL A 466 -10.06 -51.24 41.21
N ASN A 467 -11.04 -52.09 40.89
CA ASN A 467 -11.97 -51.87 39.78
C ASN A 467 -12.87 -50.64 39.96
N ILE A 468 -13.19 -50.25 41.20
CA ILE A 468 -14.02 -49.07 41.48
C ILE A 468 -13.19 -47.77 41.45
N PHE A 469 -11.94 -47.82 41.90
CA PHE A 469 -11.07 -46.64 42.00
C PHE A 469 -10.26 -46.34 40.73
N ASN A 470 -10.16 -47.29 39.79
CA ASN A 470 -9.31 -47.19 38.60
C ASN A 470 -7.85 -46.85 38.93
N SER A 471 -7.33 -47.39 40.03
CA SER A 471 -5.97 -47.14 40.51
C SER A 471 -5.33 -48.44 40.98
N ALA A 472 -4.44 -49.02 40.16
CA ALA A 472 -3.77 -50.28 40.41
C ALA A 472 -2.77 -50.21 41.58
N ASP A 473 -2.23 -49.02 41.86
CA ASP A 473 -1.06 -48.85 42.74
C ASP A 473 -1.37 -48.72 44.23
N GLN A 474 -2.64 -48.71 44.66
CA GLN A 474 -3.01 -48.31 46.03
C GLN A 474 -3.56 -49.41 46.95
N VAL A 475 -3.81 -50.63 46.45
CA VAL A 475 -4.62 -51.61 47.22
C VAL A 475 -4.04 -53.02 47.29
N ILE A 476 -3.09 -53.41 46.43
CA ILE A 476 -2.65 -54.81 46.34
C ILE A 476 -1.35 -55.04 47.13
N ASP A 477 -1.47 -55.64 48.32
CA ASP A 477 -0.37 -56.29 49.02
C ASP A 477 -0.62 -57.81 49.00
N PRO A 478 0.09 -58.58 48.16
CA PRO A 478 -0.18 -60.01 47.95
C PRO A 478 0.14 -60.89 49.16
N GLU A 479 0.87 -60.38 50.17
CA GLU A 479 1.18 -61.11 51.41
C GLU A 479 0.22 -60.74 52.57
N ARG A 480 -0.75 -59.87 52.31
CA ARG A 480 -1.67 -59.36 53.33
C ARG A 480 -2.62 -60.45 53.78
N LYS A 481 -2.52 -60.85 55.04
CA LYS A 481 -3.40 -61.88 55.65
C LYS A 481 -4.75 -61.28 56.05
N PHE A 482 -5.78 -62.12 56.06
CA PHE A 482 -7.08 -61.75 56.62
C PHE A 482 -6.92 -61.28 58.06
N TRP A 483 -7.54 -60.15 58.42
CA TRP A 483 -7.49 -59.66 59.79
C TRP A 483 -8.09 -60.65 60.81
N ARG A 484 -8.96 -61.57 60.35
CA ARG A 484 -9.49 -62.72 61.10
C ARG A 484 -8.40 -63.70 61.55
N GLU A 485 -7.33 -63.84 60.76
CA GLU A 485 -6.19 -64.70 61.03
C GLU A 485 -5.05 -63.95 61.73
N GLY A 486 -5.18 -62.63 61.86
CA GLY A 486 -4.21 -61.77 62.51
C GLY A 486 -4.36 -61.70 64.03
N GLY A 487 -3.31 -61.21 64.70
CA GLY A 487 -3.31 -60.99 66.15
C GLY A 487 -4.40 -60.04 66.65
N LEU A 488 -4.92 -59.16 65.79
CA LEU A 488 -6.00 -58.22 66.12
C LEU A 488 -7.33 -58.94 66.42
N PHE A 489 -7.70 -59.95 65.63
CA PHE A 489 -8.91 -60.74 65.89
C PHE A 489 -8.77 -61.59 67.16
N LEU A 490 -7.58 -62.15 67.41
CA LEU A 490 -7.27 -62.84 68.66
C LEU A 490 -7.40 -61.89 69.87
N LEU A 491 -6.91 -60.65 69.74
CA LEU A 491 -7.02 -59.63 70.77
C LEU A 491 -8.49 -59.22 71.03
N ILE A 492 -9.29 -59.05 69.99
CA ILE A 492 -10.74 -58.80 70.09
C ILE A 492 -11.44 -59.97 70.78
N LYS A 493 -11.06 -61.21 70.46
CA LYS A 493 -11.59 -62.44 71.09
C LYS A 493 -11.24 -62.51 72.57
N ILE A 494 -10.01 -62.20 72.96
CA ILE A 494 -9.60 -62.15 74.36
C ILE A 494 -10.37 -61.05 75.10
N LEU A 495 -10.44 -59.84 74.54
CA LEU A 495 -11.14 -58.71 75.16
C LEU A 495 -12.64 -58.98 75.31
N SER A 496 -13.31 -59.49 74.27
CA SER A 496 -14.74 -59.81 74.32
C SER A 496 -15.03 -60.90 75.35
N GLY A 497 -14.14 -61.90 75.46
CA GLY A 497 -14.17 -62.91 76.51
C GLY A 497 -14.02 -62.29 77.90
N VAL A 498 -13.01 -61.47 78.12
CA VAL A 498 -12.76 -60.83 79.43
C VAL A 498 -13.91 -59.92 79.83
N LEU A 499 -14.39 -59.05 78.94
CA LEU A 499 -15.50 -58.15 79.20
C LEU A 499 -16.78 -58.90 79.54
N THR A 500 -17.12 -59.92 78.75
CA THR A 500 -18.33 -60.72 78.99
C THR A 500 -18.21 -61.53 80.26
N PHE A 501 -17.02 -62.07 80.56
CA PHE A 501 -16.76 -62.74 81.83
C PHE A 501 -16.94 -61.78 83.01
N VAL A 502 -16.34 -60.59 82.96
CA VAL A 502 -16.47 -59.58 84.03
C VAL A 502 -17.94 -59.20 84.24
N PHE A 503 -18.71 -59.06 83.16
CA PHE A 503 -20.13 -58.76 83.23
C PHE A 503 -20.94 -59.91 83.86
N LEU A 504 -20.71 -61.15 83.40
CA LEU A 504 -21.34 -62.34 83.97
C LEU A 504 -20.93 -62.56 85.43
N PHE A 505 -19.65 -62.35 85.76
CA PHE A 505 -19.10 -62.42 87.11
C PHE A 505 -19.80 -61.43 88.04
N LEU A 506 -19.93 -60.16 87.62
CA LEU A 506 -20.68 -59.15 88.36
C LEU A 506 -22.14 -59.59 88.60
N ILE A 507 -22.81 -60.10 87.57
CA ILE A 507 -24.19 -60.61 87.70
C ILE A 507 -24.25 -61.77 88.70
N ILE A 508 -23.34 -62.73 88.60
CA ILE A 508 -23.29 -63.91 89.48
C ILE A 508 -22.98 -63.49 90.93
N VAL A 509 -22.05 -62.55 91.15
CA VAL A 509 -21.74 -62.00 92.48
C VAL A 509 -22.96 -61.30 93.08
N VAL A 510 -23.62 -60.42 92.31
CA VAL A 510 -24.84 -59.72 92.75
C VAL A 510 -25.94 -60.70 93.13
N LEU A 511 -26.21 -61.70 92.30
CA LEU A 511 -27.18 -62.76 92.59
C LEU A 511 -26.77 -63.55 93.84
N SER A 512 -25.50 -63.87 94.01
CA SER A 512 -24.99 -64.62 95.17
C SER A 512 -25.15 -63.86 96.49
N THR A 513 -24.98 -62.53 96.48
CA THR A 513 -25.22 -61.69 97.67
C THR A 513 -26.69 -61.62 98.08
N ILE A 514 -27.62 -61.62 97.11
CA ILE A 514 -29.06 -61.55 97.35
C ILE A 514 -29.59 -62.85 97.99
N PHE A 515 -29.05 -64.02 97.61
CA PHE A 515 -29.53 -65.34 98.08
C PHE A 515 -28.66 -65.97 99.19
N SER A 516 -27.96 -65.16 99.99
CA SER A 516 -26.85 -65.56 100.89
C SER A 516 -27.19 -66.39 102.14
N LYS A 517 -28.44 -66.84 102.35
CA LYS A 517 -28.80 -67.79 103.41
C LYS A 517 -29.08 -69.18 102.84
N GLY A 518 -28.16 -70.13 103.02
CA GLY A 518 -28.29 -71.54 102.62
C GLY A 518 -27.40 -71.92 101.43
N ILE A 519 -27.84 -72.91 100.64
CA ILE A 519 -27.09 -73.53 99.50
C ILE A 519 -26.64 -72.49 98.43
N GLY A 520 -27.10 -71.23 98.51
CA GLY A 520 -26.77 -70.14 97.59
C GLY A 520 -25.28 -69.79 97.47
N SER A 521 -24.45 -69.95 98.51
CA SER A 521 -22.99 -69.68 98.37
C SER A 521 -22.28 -70.68 97.47
N PHE A 522 -22.78 -71.93 97.43
CA PHE A 522 -22.26 -73.00 96.58
C PHE A 522 -22.58 -72.75 95.10
N PHE A 523 -23.79 -72.26 94.81
CA PHE A 523 -24.20 -71.87 93.45
C PHE A 523 -23.42 -70.66 92.90
N GLY A 524 -23.00 -69.73 93.77
CA GLY A 524 -22.16 -68.61 93.36
C GLY A 524 -20.77 -69.05 92.86
N VAL A 525 -20.08 -69.91 93.62
CA VAL A 525 -18.75 -70.42 93.25
C VAL A 525 -18.82 -71.28 91.99
N ILE A 526 -19.83 -72.16 91.89
CA ILE A 526 -20.05 -73.00 90.71
C ILE A 526 -20.44 -72.16 89.49
N GLY A 527 -21.28 -71.14 89.66
CA GLY A 527 -21.66 -70.23 88.58
C GLY A 527 -20.48 -69.48 87.99
N VAL A 528 -19.55 -69.01 88.84
CA VAL A 528 -18.31 -68.37 88.37
C VAL A 528 -17.42 -69.37 87.62
N LEU A 529 -17.28 -70.60 88.13
CA LEU A 529 -16.52 -71.65 87.43
C LEU A 529 -17.13 -71.99 86.07
N ILE A 530 -18.44 -72.12 85.98
CA ILE A 530 -19.16 -72.35 84.71
C ILE A 530 -18.90 -71.16 83.76
N ALA A 531 -19.11 -69.93 84.21
CA ALA A 531 -18.88 -68.73 83.38
C ALA A 531 -17.42 -68.62 82.90
N LEU A 532 -16.45 -69.08 83.69
CA LEU A 532 -15.03 -69.10 83.33
C LEU A 532 -14.72 -70.23 82.32
N VAL A 533 -15.29 -71.41 82.48
CA VAL A 533 -15.15 -72.53 81.52
C VAL A 533 -15.77 -72.20 80.17
N PHE A 534 -16.90 -71.47 80.15
CA PHE A 534 -17.55 -71.03 78.92
C PHE A 534 -16.92 -69.77 78.30
N MET A 535 -15.89 -69.18 78.92
CA MET A 535 -15.18 -68.00 78.41
C MET A 535 -14.68 -68.10 76.98
N PRO A 536 -14.05 -69.21 76.56
CA PRO A 536 -13.65 -69.38 75.16
C PRO A 536 -14.84 -69.39 74.20
N LEU A 537 -16.02 -69.85 74.64
CA LEU A 537 -17.20 -69.99 73.80
C LEU A 537 -17.80 -68.62 73.46
N TYR A 538 -18.18 -67.82 74.46
CA TYR A 538 -18.75 -66.50 74.20
C TYR A 538 -17.74 -65.50 73.64
N ALA A 539 -16.45 -65.64 73.97
CA ALA A 539 -15.35 -64.92 73.31
C ALA A 539 -15.38 -65.15 71.79
N THR A 540 -15.50 -66.41 71.36
CA THR A 540 -15.55 -66.78 69.93
C THR A 540 -16.82 -66.23 69.27
N VAL A 541 -17.99 -66.41 69.89
CA VAL A 541 -19.26 -65.95 69.33
C VAL A 541 -19.30 -64.43 69.16
N LEU A 542 -18.89 -63.66 70.17
CA LEU A 542 -18.91 -62.19 70.09
C LEU A 542 -17.85 -61.64 69.13
N ALA A 543 -16.67 -62.25 69.06
CA ALA A 543 -15.66 -61.89 68.08
C ALA A 543 -16.17 -62.14 66.65
N GLU A 544 -16.87 -63.25 66.41
CA GLU A 544 -17.47 -63.57 65.11
C GLU A 544 -18.62 -62.61 64.75
N ILE A 545 -19.44 -62.20 65.72
CA ILE A 545 -20.46 -61.16 65.52
C ILE A 545 -19.78 -59.83 65.14
N TYR A 546 -18.72 -59.44 65.83
CA TYR A 546 -17.97 -58.22 65.53
C TYR A 546 -17.31 -58.27 64.14
N TYR A 547 -16.72 -59.40 63.77
CA TYR A 547 -16.18 -59.65 62.43
C TYR A 547 -17.25 -59.44 61.36
N ASN A 548 -18.41 -60.07 61.53
CA ASN A 548 -19.52 -59.91 60.60
C ASN A 548 -20.03 -58.46 60.52
N ILE A 549 -20.06 -57.71 61.62
CA ILE A 549 -20.44 -56.29 61.61
C ILE A 549 -19.46 -55.45 60.76
N VAL A 550 -18.15 -55.67 60.92
CA VAL A 550 -17.12 -54.96 60.15
C VAL A 550 -17.21 -55.32 58.66
N GLU A 551 -17.40 -56.60 58.33
CA GLU A 551 -17.51 -57.03 56.93
C GLU A 551 -18.84 -56.60 56.28
N ILE A 552 -19.94 -56.55 57.02
CA ILE A 552 -21.21 -55.95 56.56
C ILE A 552 -20.99 -54.46 56.27
N LYS A 553 -20.31 -53.72 57.15
CA LYS A 553 -20.00 -52.31 56.94
C LYS A 553 -19.12 -52.10 55.70
N ARG A 554 -18.11 -52.95 55.48
CA ARG A 554 -17.25 -52.91 54.28
C ARG A 554 -18.06 -53.15 53.01
N ARG A 555 -18.89 -54.19 52.98
CA ARG A 555 -19.75 -54.51 51.82
C ARG A 555 -20.71 -53.37 51.51
N ASN A 556 -21.29 -52.74 52.52
CA ASN A 556 -22.18 -51.58 52.33
C ASN A 556 -21.43 -50.41 51.70
N ILE A 557 -20.25 -50.05 52.23
CA ILE A 557 -19.43 -48.97 51.66
C ILE A 557 -19.02 -49.26 50.22
N LEU A 558 -18.59 -50.49 49.89
CA LEU A 558 -18.24 -50.88 48.52
C LEU A 558 -19.44 -50.86 47.56
N THR A 559 -20.62 -51.25 48.05
CA THR A 559 -21.87 -51.20 47.27
C THR A 559 -22.25 -49.75 46.97
N ASP A 560 -22.17 -48.87 47.97
CA ASP A 560 -22.43 -47.45 47.80
C ASP A 560 -21.40 -46.78 46.88
N LEU A 561 -20.11 -47.11 47.02
CA LEU A 561 -19.06 -46.64 46.12
C LEU A 561 -19.31 -47.05 44.67
N LYS A 562 -19.69 -48.31 44.42
CA LYS A 562 -20.03 -48.79 43.07
C LYS A 562 -21.25 -48.04 42.50
N LYS A 563 -22.25 -47.77 43.34
CA LYS A 563 -23.44 -47.00 42.97
C LYS A 563 -23.07 -45.56 42.59
N TYR A 564 -22.34 -44.85 43.44
CA TYR A 564 -21.91 -43.48 43.16
C TYR A 564 -20.92 -43.41 41.98
N LYS A 565 -20.09 -44.43 41.77
CA LYS A 565 -19.23 -44.53 40.58
C LYS A 565 -20.05 -44.62 39.28
N GLY A 566 -21.07 -45.47 39.26
CA GLY A 566 -22.00 -45.54 38.13
C GLY A 566 -22.76 -44.23 37.92
N GLU A 567 -23.14 -43.56 38.99
CA GLU A 567 -23.76 -42.23 38.94
C GLU A 567 -22.81 -41.16 38.38
N ILE A 568 -21.54 -41.15 38.78
CA ILE A 568 -20.50 -40.25 38.23
C ILE A 568 -20.28 -40.49 36.75
N ASP A 569 -20.20 -41.75 36.30
CA ASP A 569 -19.97 -42.06 34.89
C ASP A 569 -21.18 -41.64 34.03
N ILE A 570 -22.41 -41.79 34.54
CA ILE A 570 -23.63 -41.24 33.91
C ILE A 570 -23.61 -39.71 33.92
N ASN A 571 -23.21 -39.09 35.03
CA ASN A 571 -23.14 -37.64 35.15
C ASN A 571 -22.10 -37.06 34.20
N LYS A 572 -20.96 -37.73 33.95
CA LYS A 572 -19.97 -37.32 32.95
C LYS A 572 -20.56 -37.28 31.54
N LEU A 573 -21.36 -38.28 31.17
CA LEU A 573 -22.06 -38.29 29.87
C LEU A 573 -23.04 -37.12 29.79
N LYS A 574 -23.82 -36.87 30.84
CA LYS A 574 -24.76 -35.73 30.91
C LYS A 574 -24.05 -34.38 30.88
N ILE A 575 -22.93 -34.21 31.58
CA ILE A 575 -22.11 -33.00 31.53
C ILE A 575 -21.58 -32.77 30.12
N SER A 576 -21.15 -33.82 29.42
CA SER A 576 -20.72 -33.73 28.02
C SER A 576 -21.88 -33.36 27.06
N GLU A 577 -23.09 -33.88 27.28
CA GLU A 577 -24.28 -33.49 26.52
C GLU A 577 -24.68 -32.03 26.79
N ILE A 578 -24.61 -31.59 28.05
CA ILE A 578 -24.85 -30.21 28.45
C ILE A 578 -23.83 -29.29 27.80
N ASP A 579 -22.54 -29.63 27.84
CA ASP A 579 -21.48 -28.86 27.19
C ASP A 579 -21.73 -28.71 25.68
N LYS A 580 -22.00 -29.82 24.97
CA LYS A 580 -22.31 -29.77 23.53
C LYS A 580 -23.51 -28.89 23.21
N LYS A 581 -24.58 -28.98 24.03
CA LYS A 581 -25.81 -28.22 23.81
C LYS A 581 -25.63 -26.73 24.06
N ILE A 582 -24.96 -26.35 25.15
CA ILE A 582 -24.70 -24.96 25.50
C ILE A 582 -23.66 -24.35 24.55
N SER A 583 -22.59 -25.08 24.21
CA SER A 583 -21.60 -24.66 23.21
C SER A 583 -22.27 -24.39 21.86
N ALA A 584 -23.12 -25.30 21.37
CA ALA A 584 -23.87 -25.09 20.12
C ALA A 584 -24.78 -23.84 20.18
N LYS A 585 -25.44 -23.59 21.31
CA LYS A 585 -26.27 -22.38 21.52
C LYS A 585 -25.45 -21.09 21.38
N TYR A 586 -24.29 -21.00 22.04
CA TYR A 586 -23.46 -19.78 21.99
C TYR A 586 -22.66 -19.65 20.68
N ILE A 587 -22.29 -20.75 20.03
CA ILE A 587 -21.72 -20.72 18.67
C ILE A 587 -22.74 -20.16 17.67
N THR A 588 -24.01 -20.59 17.75
CA THR A 588 -25.08 -20.03 16.91
C THR A 588 -25.32 -18.54 17.21
N LEU A 589 -25.29 -18.14 18.49
CA LEU A 589 -25.42 -16.73 18.87
C LEU A 589 -24.31 -15.86 18.26
N ILE A 590 -23.05 -16.33 18.30
CA ILE A 590 -21.93 -15.65 17.66
C ILE A 590 -22.17 -15.57 16.15
N ALA A 591 -22.56 -16.67 15.49
CA ALA A 591 -22.81 -16.70 14.05
C ALA A 591 -23.90 -15.71 13.62
N GLU A 592 -25.01 -15.64 14.37
CA GLU A 592 -26.12 -14.72 14.09
C GLU A 592 -25.72 -13.25 14.28
N GLN A 593 -25.02 -12.92 15.36
CA GLN A 593 -24.66 -11.54 15.68
C GLN A 593 -23.51 -10.99 14.82
N THR A 594 -22.58 -11.86 14.42
CA THR A 594 -21.41 -11.49 13.60
C THR A 594 -21.61 -11.71 12.10
N LYS A 595 -22.68 -12.44 11.71
CA LYS A 595 -22.96 -12.89 10.34
C LYS A 595 -21.83 -13.75 9.73
N LEU A 596 -21.01 -14.39 10.57
CA LEU A 596 -19.97 -15.33 10.14
C LEU A 596 -20.56 -16.72 9.91
N THR A 597 -19.84 -17.57 9.19
CA THR A 597 -20.26 -18.96 9.02
C THR A 597 -20.18 -19.71 10.35
N GLN A 598 -20.95 -20.78 10.46
CA GLN A 598 -21.00 -21.58 11.68
C GLN A 598 -19.63 -22.19 12.04
N PHE A 599 -18.86 -22.62 11.04
CA PHE A 599 -17.50 -23.13 11.21
C PHE A 599 -16.53 -22.06 11.76
N VAL A 600 -16.59 -20.83 11.23
CA VAL A 600 -15.75 -19.73 11.71
C VAL A 600 -16.13 -19.32 13.13
N SER A 601 -17.44 -19.34 13.44
CA SER A 601 -17.95 -19.03 14.78
C SER A 601 -17.56 -20.08 15.82
N GLU A 602 -17.52 -21.36 15.43
CA GLU A 602 -17.01 -22.46 16.26
C GLU A 602 -15.52 -22.27 16.57
N LYS A 603 -14.68 -22.02 15.55
CA LYS A 603 -13.25 -21.74 15.74
C LYS A 603 -13.00 -20.50 16.60
N MET A 604 -13.83 -19.47 16.46
CA MET A 604 -13.78 -18.26 17.26
C MET A 604 -14.16 -18.52 18.72
N PHE A 605 -15.19 -19.33 18.95
CA PHE A 605 -15.61 -19.76 20.28
C PHE A 605 -14.49 -20.56 20.98
N GLU A 606 -13.88 -21.52 20.28
CA GLU A 606 -12.70 -22.28 20.77
C GLU A 606 -11.53 -21.35 21.12
N ALA A 607 -11.14 -20.45 20.20
CA ALA A 607 -10.04 -19.52 20.42
C ALA A 607 -10.29 -18.58 21.62
N CYS A 608 -11.53 -18.13 21.82
CA CYS A 608 -11.89 -17.34 23.01
C CYS A 608 -11.86 -18.16 24.30
N LEU A 609 -12.26 -19.44 24.28
CA LEU A 609 -12.15 -20.33 25.45
C LEU A 609 -10.67 -20.51 25.87
N GLU A 610 -9.77 -20.59 24.88
CA GLU A 610 -8.32 -20.73 25.07
C GLU A 610 -7.60 -19.40 25.37
N GLY A 611 -8.28 -18.25 25.21
CA GLY A 611 -7.69 -16.91 25.37
C GLY A 611 -6.75 -16.49 24.23
N ASN A 612 -6.85 -17.12 23.05
CA ASN A 612 -6.01 -16.87 21.89
C ASN A 612 -6.62 -15.82 20.94
N PHE A 613 -6.52 -14.55 21.33
CA PHE A 613 -7.16 -13.43 20.61
C PHE A 613 -6.53 -13.08 19.24
N GLU A 614 -5.32 -13.57 18.95
CA GLU A 614 -4.67 -13.40 17.64
C GLU A 614 -5.33 -14.29 16.58
N GLN A 615 -5.77 -15.50 16.94
CA GLN A 615 -6.51 -16.36 16.03
C GLN A 615 -7.84 -15.72 15.58
N ILE A 616 -8.53 -15.01 16.47
CA ILE A 616 -9.77 -14.27 16.16
C ILE A 616 -9.49 -13.20 15.08
N LYS A 617 -8.34 -12.53 15.17
CA LYS A 617 -7.94 -11.50 14.22
C LYS A 617 -7.71 -12.05 12.82
N SER A 618 -7.20 -13.27 12.71
CA SER A 618 -7.00 -13.94 11.42
C SER A 618 -8.29 -14.45 10.76
N MET A 619 -9.41 -14.47 11.49
CA MET A 619 -10.70 -15.01 11.03
C MET A 619 -11.68 -13.93 10.52
N ILE A 620 -11.34 -12.64 10.64
CA ILE A 620 -12.20 -11.46 10.37
C ILE A 620 -11.67 -10.67 9.18
#